data_AF-A0A529QBJ7-F1
#
_entry.id   AF-A0A529QBJ7-F1
#
_cell.length_a   1.000
_cell.length_b   1.000
_cell.length_c   1.000
_cell.angle_alpha   90.00
_cell.angle_beta   90.00
_cell.angle_gamma   90.00
#
_symmetry.space_group_name_H-M   'P 1'
#
loop_
_entity.id
_entity.type
_entity.pdbx_description
1 polymer ?
#
loop_
_entity_poly.entity_id
_entity_poly.type
_entity_poly.pdbx_seq_one_letter_code
_entity_poly.pdbx_strand_id
1 'polypeptide(L)'
;MPKALREYNWRQWLRLQPLTHAVKTARYRKIDRRFLSLPAKAGDIQGTRDAARSREVLLTIAFGDAQCLDLQVRLIRGLVRHDLHIVADNSISEAAAGENRQVCAAYGTTYVRLPA
;
A
#
# COMPACT_ATOMS: atom_id res chain seq x y z
N MET A 1 -1.67 -12.58 13.04
CA MET A 1 -2.09 -12.76 14.44
C MET A 1 -1.04 -13.65 15.12
N PRO A 2 -0.43 -13.27 16.26
CA PRO A 2 0.47 -14.18 16.96
C PRO A 2 -0.31 -15.41 17.42
N LYS A 3 0.34 -16.57 17.34
CA LYS A 3 -0.21 -17.86 17.78
C LYS A 3 -0.62 -17.77 19.26
N ALA A 4 -1.77 -18.32 19.66
CA ALA A 4 -2.13 -18.32 21.08
C ALA A 4 -1.12 -19.16 21.87
N LEU A 5 -0.81 -18.77 23.11
CA LEU A 5 0.18 -19.46 23.96
C LEU A 5 -0.13 -20.95 24.16
N ARG A 6 -1.43 -21.30 24.14
CA ARG A 6 -1.94 -22.67 24.27
C ARG A 6 -1.64 -23.55 23.05
N GLU A 7 -1.31 -22.97 21.91
CA GLU A 7 -1.02 -23.72 20.69
C GLU A 7 0.47 -24.10 20.57
N TYR A 8 1.30 -23.71 21.54
CA TYR A 8 2.71 -24.10 21.59
C TYR A 8 2.86 -25.40 22.38
N ASN A 9 3.53 -26.39 21.79
CA ASN A 9 3.82 -27.64 22.49
C ASN A 9 5.02 -27.49 23.46
N TRP A 10 5.20 -28.47 24.34
CA TRP A 10 6.25 -28.45 25.37
C TRP A 10 7.68 -28.33 24.80
N ARG A 11 7.98 -28.94 23.63
CA ARG A 11 9.29 -28.82 22.96
C ARG A 11 9.54 -27.38 22.51
N GLN A 12 8.50 -26.68 22.09
CA GLN A 12 8.57 -25.27 21.68
C GLN A 12 8.76 -24.34 22.89
N TRP A 13 8.14 -24.67 24.03
CA TRP A 13 8.36 -23.99 25.31
C TRP A 13 9.79 -24.15 25.81
N LEU A 14 10.37 -25.36 25.75
CA LEU A 14 11.78 -25.59 26.09
C LEU A 14 12.74 -24.77 25.23
N ARG A 15 12.37 -24.50 23.97
CA ARG A 15 13.13 -23.65 23.04
C ARG A 15 12.82 -22.15 23.17
N LEU A 16 12.02 -21.75 24.16
CA LEU A 16 11.57 -20.37 24.37
C LEU A 16 10.91 -19.74 23.12
N GLN A 17 10.32 -20.57 22.24
CA GLN A 17 9.67 -20.10 21.02
C GLN A 17 8.51 -19.11 21.28
N PRO A 18 7.65 -19.29 22.31
CA PRO A 18 6.61 -18.31 22.60
C PRO A 18 7.16 -16.91 22.90
N LEU A 19 8.24 -16.83 23.69
CA LEU A 19 8.90 -15.58 24.07
C LEU A 19 9.57 -14.92 22.86
N THR A 20 10.33 -15.69 22.07
CA THR A 20 10.99 -15.16 20.88
C THR A 20 9.99 -14.68 19.83
N HIS A 21 8.86 -15.38 19.66
CA HIS A 21 7.78 -14.96 18.78
C HIS A 21 7.07 -13.70 19.29
N ALA A 22 6.85 -13.58 20.60
CA ALA A 22 6.26 -12.38 21.20
C ALA A 22 7.16 -11.15 20.97
N VAL A 23 8.47 -11.27 21.22
CA VAL A 23 9.45 -10.20 20.98
C VAL A 23 9.50 -9.81 19.50
N LYS A 24 9.57 -10.79 18.59
CA LYS A 24 9.54 -10.53 17.13
C LYS A 24 8.25 -9.81 16.73
N THR A 25 7.11 -10.25 17.23
CA THR A 25 5.80 -9.65 16.93
C THR A 25 5.73 -8.21 17.46
N ALA A 26 6.21 -7.96 18.69
CA ALA A 26 6.26 -6.62 19.26
C ALA A 26 7.15 -5.69 18.43
N ARG A 27 8.32 -6.18 17.99
CA ARG A 27 9.23 -5.45 17.10
C ARG A 27 8.58 -5.11 15.77
N TYR A 28 7.94 -6.08 15.10
CA TYR A 28 7.26 -5.83 13.82
C TYR A 28 6.11 -4.84 13.98
N ARG A 29 5.28 -4.98 15.02
CA ARG A 29 4.23 -4.00 15.32
C ARG A 29 4.78 -2.59 15.56
N LYS A 30 5.95 -2.46 16.18
CA LYS A 30 6.61 -1.16 16.36
C LYS A 30 7.05 -0.56 15.03
N ILE A 31 7.63 -1.38 14.15
CA ILE A 31 8.04 -0.96 12.80
C ILE A 31 6.81 -0.57 11.97
N ASP A 32 5.77 -1.41 11.96
CA ASP A 32 4.52 -1.15 11.24
C ASP A 32 3.86 0.14 11.72
N ARG A 33 3.75 0.35 13.04
CA ARG A 33 3.21 1.60 13.61
C ARG A 33 4.00 2.81 13.16
N ARG A 34 5.33 2.71 13.11
CA ARG A 34 6.19 3.78 12.62
C ARG A 34 5.94 4.03 11.13
N PHE A 35 5.89 2.97 10.32
CA PHE A 35 5.64 3.07 8.89
C PHE A 35 4.27 3.69 8.58
N LEU A 36 3.21 3.24 9.27
CA LEU A 36 1.85 3.78 9.13
C LEU A 36 1.71 5.24 9.59
N SER A 37 2.65 5.73 10.41
CA SER A 37 2.68 7.15 10.81
C SER A 37 3.40 8.05 9.81
N LEU A 38 4.09 7.48 8.81
CA LEU A 38 4.78 8.25 7.80
C LEU A 38 3.76 8.86 6.82
N PRO A 39 3.90 10.14 6.47
CA PRO A 39 3.07 10.75 5.44
C PRO A 39 3.41 10.18 4.07
N ALA A 40 2.45 10.24 3.14
CA ALA A 40 2.71 10.03 1.73
C ALA A 40 3.81 10.99 1.25
N LYS A 41 4.72 10.51 0.39
CA LYS A 41 5.82 11.32 -0.13
C LYS A 41 5.35 12.38 -1.14
N ALA A 42 4.21 12.15 -1.79
CA ALA A 42 3.60 13.06 -2.75
C ALA A 42 2.12 12.71 -2.99
N GLY A 43 1.39 13.65 -3.60
CA GLY A 43 -0.05 13.57 -3.83
C GLY A 43 -0.85 14.27 -2.72
N ASP A 44 -2.06 14.72 -3.05
CA ASP A 44 -2.95 15.39 -2.11
C ASP A 44 -3.84 14.36 -1.40
N ILE A 45 -3.41 13.90 -0.21
CA ILE A 45 -4.16 12.91 0.58
C ILE A 45 -5.51 13.46 1.06
N GLN A 46 -5.58 14.74 1.45
CA GLN A 46 -6.82 15.32 1.97
C GLN A 46 -7.82 15.53 0.84
N GLY A 47 -7.40 16.13 -0.27
CA GLY A 47 -8.24 16.27 -1.45
C GLY A 47 -8.67 14.93 -2.04
N THR A 48 -7.78 13.92 -2.04
CA THR A 48 -8.13 12.56 -2.46
C THR A 48 -9.20 11.95 -1.53
N ARG A 49 -9.04 12.12 -0.21
CA ARG A 49 -10.02 11.64 0.78
C ARG A 49 -11.37 12.34 0.61
N ASP A 50 -11.36 13.65 0.40
CA ASP A 50 -12.57 14.44 0.23
C ASP A 50 -13.26 14.09 -1.09
N ALA A 51 -12.51 13.91 -2.18
CA ALA A 51 -13.03 13.47 -3.47
C ALA A 51 -13.59 12.03 -3.42
N ALA A 52 -13.01 11.16 -2.58
CA ALA A 52 -13.48 9.80 -2.37
C ALA A 52 -14.79 9.73 -1.58
N ARG A 53 -15.21 10.80 -0.88
CA ARG A 53 -16.47 10.79 -0.11
C ARG A 53 -17.64 10.58 -1.08
N SER A 54 -18.41 9.52 -0.84
CA SER A 54 -19.63 9.19 -1.58
C SER A 54 -19.43 8.80 -3.06
N ARG A 55 -18.24 8.34 -3.44
CA ARG A 55 -17.91 7.85 -4.79
C ARG A 55 -17.55 6.37 -4.79
N GLU A 56 -17.81 5.67 -5.89
CA GLU A 56 -17.25 4.33 -6.12
C GLU A 56 -15.76 4.45 -6.42
N VAL A 57 -14.92 4.05 -5.44
CA VAL A 57 -13.47 4.19 -5.52
C VAL A 57 -12.84 2.89 -6.00
N LEU A 58 -12.05 2.99 -7.08
CA LEU A 58 -11.10 1.97 -7.48
C LEU A 58 -9.71 2.36 -6.97
N LEU A 59 -9.14 1.53 -6.10
CA LEU A 59 -7.79 1.70 -5.59
C LEU A 59 -6.87 0.63 -6.18
N THR A 60 -5.81 1.05 -6.87
CA THR A 60 -4.77 0.15 -7.37
C THR A 60 -3.41 0.53 -6.81
N ILE A 61 -2.50 -0.44 -6.74
CA ILE A 61 -1.12 -0.20 -6.28
C ILE A 61 -0.17 -0.41 -7.45
N ALA A 62 0.68 0.58 -7.72
CA ALA A 62 1.70 0.52 -8.77
C ALA A 62 3.08 0.23 -8.18
N PHE A 63 3.91 -0.52 -8.92
CA PHE A 63 5.27 -0.91 -8.54
C PHE A 63 6.25 -0.64 -9.67
N GLY A 64 6.70 0.60 -9.83
CA GLY A 64 7.86 0.97 -10.65
C GLY A 64 7.83 0.62 -12.14
N ASP A 65 6.68 0.20 -12.67
CA ASP A 65 6.51 -0.21 -14.06
C ASP A 65 5.38 0.61 -14.69
N ALA A 66 5.78 1.69 -15.38
CA ALA A 66 4.87 2.62 -16.01
C ALA A 66 4.16 2.02 -17.24
N GLN A 67 4.77 1.05 -17.92
CA GLN A 67 4.15 0.39 -19.07
C GLN A 67 3.00 -0.52 -18.63
N CYS A 68 3.21 -1.27 -17.55
CA CYS A 68 2.17 -2.06 -16.93
C CYS A 68 1.04 -1.17 -16.40
N LEU A 69 1.38 -0.05 -15.74
CA LEU A 69 0.39 0.90 -15.25
C LEU A 69 -0.43 1.53 -16.39
N ASP A 70 0.23 1.94 -17.49
CA ASP A 70 -0.45 2.49 -18.68
C ASP A 70 -1.48 1.50 -19.23
N LEU A 71 -1.06 0.25 -19.44
CA LEU A 71 -1.95 -0.80 -19.91
C LEU A 71 -3.12 -1.01 -18.95
N GLN A 72 -2.84 -1.09 -17.64
CA GLN A 72 -3.84 -1.29 -16.61
C GLN A 72 -4.88 -0.16 -16.60
N VAL A 73 -4.44 1.09 -16.54
CA VAL A 73 -5.34 2.26 -16.46
C VAL A 73 -6.17 2.38 -17.74
N ARG A 74 -5.56 2.16 -18.91
CA ARG A 74 -6.26 2.20 -20.19
C ARG A 74 -7.38 1.16 -20.28
N LEU A 75 -7.12 -0.07 -19.83
CA LEU A 75 -8.12 -1.15 -19.82
C LEU A 75 -9.23 -0.89 -18.78
N ILE A 76 -8.85 -0.48 -17.57
CA ILE A 76 -9.78 -0.18 -16.48
C ILE A 76 -10.81 0.86 -16.88
N ARG A 77 -10.39 1.92 -17.59
CA ARG A 77 -11.27 3.00 -18.04
C ARG A 77 -12.46 2.53 -18.88
N GLY A 78 -12.30 1.43 -19.64
CA GLY A 78 -13.35 0.86 -20.48
C GLY A 78 -14.09 -0.33 -19.87
N LEU A 79 -13.48 -1.02 -18.90
CA LEU A 79 -13.94 -2.33 -18.43
C LEU A 79 -14.46 -2.33 -16.99
N VAL A 80 -14.10 -1.33 -16.19
CA VAL A 80 -14.43 -1.28 -14.77
C VAL A 80 -15.19 0.01 -14.50
N ARG A 81 -16.43 -0.10 -14.05
CA ARG A 81 -17.20 1.07 -13.58
C ARG A 81 -16.65 1.55 -12.24
N HIS A 82 -16.33 2.83 -12.16
CA HIS A 82 -15.90 3.52 -10.95
C HIS A 82 -16.03 5.04 -11.17
N ASP A 83 -16.14 5.80 -10.08
CA ASP A 83 -16.24 7.26 -10.10
C ASP A 83 -14.88 7.95 -9.84
N LEU A 84 -13.96 7.23 -9.17
CA LEU A 84 -12.63 7.73 -8.83
C LEU A 84 -11.61 6.59 -8.86
N HIS A 85 -10.58 6.73 -9.69
CA HIS A 85 -9.44 5.80 -9.69
C HIS A 85 -8.25 6.44 -8.97
N ILE A 86 -7.85 5.83 -7.86
CA ILE A 86 -6.66 6.20 -7.09
C ILE A 86 -5.56 5.17 -7.37
N VAL A 87 -4.39 5.65 -7.77
CA VAL A 87 -3.16 4.88 -7.93
C VAL A 87 -2.22 5.19 -6.78
N ALA A 88 -2.02 4.21 -5.91
CA ALA A 88 -1.06 4.25 -4.82
C ALA A 88 0.30 3.71 -5.30
N ASP A 89 1.28 4.58 -5.46
CA ASP A 89 2.59 4.25 -6.02
C ASP A 89 3.59 3.84 -4.93
N ASN A 90 3.97 2.57 -4.97
CA ASN A 90 4.94 1.94 -4.08
C ASN A 90 6.29 1.64 -4.76
N SER A 91 6.63 2.37 -5.83
CA SER A 91 7.95 2.30 -6.48
C SER A 91 9.09 2.52 -5.49
N ILE A 92 10.30 2.03 -5.78
CA ILE A 92 11.47 2.29 -4.92
C ILE A 92 12.21 3.54 -5.40
N SER A 93 12.35 3.72 -6.71
CA SER A 93 13.07 4.84 -7.31
C SER A 93 12.15 6.04 -7.58
N GLU A 94 12.70 7.25 -7.44
CA GLU A 94 12.01 8.49 -7.80
C GLU A 94 11.79 8.60 -9.32
N ALA A 95 12.70 8.05 -10.14
CA ALA A 95 12.54 8.00 -11.58
C ALA A 95 11.29 7.21 -11.99
N ALA A 96 11.15 5.98 -11.50
CA ALA A 96 10.00 5.14 -11.82
C ALA A 96 8.69 5.71 -11.24
N ALA A 97 8.76 6.34 -10.07
CA ALA A 97 7.63 7.07 -9.50
C ALA A 97 7.20 8.26 -10.38
N GLY A 98 8.18 8.96 -10.95
CA GLY A 98 7.95 10.06 -11.90
C GLY A 98 7.24 9.58 -13.18
N GLU A 99 7.68 8.44 -13.74
CA GLU A 99 7.04 7.82 -14.89
C GLU A 99 5.59 7.41 -14.58
N ASN A 100 5.35 6.76 -13.43
CA ASN A 100 4.00 6.41 -12.99
C ASN A 100 3.10 7.64 -12.80
N ARG A 101 3.66 8.74 -12.27
CA ARG A 101 2.92 10.00 -12.11
C ARG A 101 2.51 10.58 -13.47
N GLN A 102 3.38 10.51 -14.48
CA GLN A 102 3.07 10.98 -15.83
C GLN A 102 1.93 10.16 -16.46
N VAL A 103 1.96 8.84 -16.30
CA VAL A 103 0.85 7.97 -16.74
C VAL A 103 -0.44 8.37 -16.04
N CYS A 104 -0.43 8.53 -14.72
CA CYS A 104 -1.63 8.94 -13.98
C CYS A 104 -2.18 10.29 -14.45
N ALA A 105 -1.30 11.26 -14.73
CA ALA A 105 -1.70 12.56 -15.25
C ALA A 105 -2.32 12.46 -16.66
N ALA A 106 -1.76 11.62 -17.54
CA ALA A 106 -2.28 11.42 -18.90
C ALA A 106 -3.69 10.83 -18.93
N TYR A 107 -4.02 9.96 -17.97
CA TYR A 107 -5.35 9.32 -17.88
C TYR A 107 -6.29 9.99 -16.87
N GLY A 108 -5.85 11.02 -16.17
CA GLY A 108 -6.65 11.74 -15.16
C GLY A 108 -6.93 10.92 -13.89
N THR A 109 -6.09 9.93 -13.57
CA THR A 109 -6.22 9.15 -12.34
C THR A 109 -5.53 9.85 -11.17
N THR A 110 -6.09 9.74 -9.97
CA THR A 110 -5.52 10.35 -8.77
C THR A 110 -4.26 9.61 -8.34
N TYR A 111 -3.12 10.30 -8.31
CA TYR A 111 -1.83 9.73 -7.94
C TYR A 111 -1.46 10.04 -6.49
N VAL A 112 -1.04 9.00 -5.76
CA VAL A 112 -0.50 9.11 -4.39
C VAL A 112 0.79 8.33 -4.28
N ARG A 113 1.86 8.97 -3.82
CA ARG A 113 3.14 8.29 -3.55
C ARG A 113 3.18 7.80 -2.11
N LEU A 114 3.20 6.48 -1.91
CA LEU A 114 3.26 5.89 -0.57
C LEU A 114 4.61 6.18 0.12
N PRO A 115 4.65 6.10 1.46
CA PRO A 115 5.92 6.02 2.17
C PRO A 115 6.72 4.82 1.63
N ALA A 116 8.01 5.03 1.34
CA ALA A 116 8.95 3.98 0.94
C ALA A 116 10.15 4.03 1.88
#